data_AF-A0A2G2XVX4-F1
#
_entry.id   AF-A0A2G2XVX4-F1
#
_cell.length_a   1.000
_cell.length_b   1.000
_cell.length_c   1.000
_cell.angle_alpha   90.00
_cell.angle_beta   90.00
_cell.angle_gamma   90.00
#
_symmetry.space_group_name_H-M   'P 1'
#
loop_
_entity.id
_entity.type
_entity.pdbx_description
1 polymer ?
#
loop_
_entity_poly.entity_id
_entity_poly.type
_entity_poly.pdbx_seq_one_letter_code
_entity_poly.pdbx_strand_id
1 'polypeptide(L)'
;MISLLTLFTLIIASIIYSSIILKQETESKSLSFNPIAAITSVCDLVSEDSYSCFDSIASFYYAQTPSLDKISPFRIIIFSLYASRIELENVAASLQNAMSGVHVNPKSVGVLRNCQGMIEFSLKQINEAEMSLGVDPDEKIWGVNEVVWDLQRWVGEAMGKVQTCVDLSKGIPENVRVEIREKSIVALQNLRNSKGILQNVDEIFGLFYPRIGSALGSLQDYGSELPANNPEKAIQSICMPTVYYEACFKYLSNHLFKNHKFGSSKITSSQIFSISLHTAIDELQNITNALKSYESTARWCNYMYFNSSLSRLNSYLAINEEKNSTAIMTMRAEMIDWLYNEGFNITGCLNWLAYEKGLETENANNCLSILENMNNISEMLDPSINNVFDFDAFRRSGRSIVGLLFSDWAIFGVQFIYWMLLVCMLVRAW
;
A
#
# COMPACT_ATOMS: atom_id res chain seq x y z
N MET A 1 7.46 -46.76 -37.50
CA MET A 1 8.63 -46.17 -36.80
C MET A 1 9.13 -44.89 -37.49
N ILE A 2 9.50 -44.92 -38.78
CA ILE A 2 9.97 -43.73 -39.53
C ILE A 2 8.92 -42.61 -39.56
N SER A 3 7.65 -42.94 -39.85
CA SER A 3 6.54 -41.96 -39.86
C SER A 3 6.26 -41.32 -38.48
N LEU A 4 6.51 -42.06 -37.39
CA LEU A 4 6.32 -41.55 -36.02
C LEU A 4 7.45 -40.57 -35.64
N LEU A 5 8.68 -40.91 -36.03
CA LEU A 5 9.86 -40.05 -35.85
C LEU A 5 9.74 -38.73 -36.63
N THR A 6 9.25 -38.77 -37.87
CA THR A 6 9.02 -37.57 -38.68
C THR A 6 7.91 -36.68 -38.12
N LEU A 7 6.87 -37.26 -37.52
CA LEU A 7 5.80 -36.50 -36.89
C LEU A 7 6.30 -35.78 -35.63
N PHE A 8 7.06 -36.49 -34.78
CA PHE A 8 7.63 -35.91 -33.56
C PHE A 8 8.61 -34.77 -33.84
N THR A 9 9.48 -34.90 -34.84
CA THR A 9 10.42 -33.84 -35.21
C THR A 9 9.70 -32.60 -35.75
N LEU A 10 8.63 -32.77 -36.52
CA LEU A 10 7.80 -31.65 -36.99
C LEU A 10 7.07 -30.94 -35.85
N ILE A 11 6.56 -31.68 -34.87
CA ILE A 11 5.92 -31.10 -33.68
C ILE A 11 6.93 -30.29 -32.87
N ILE A 12 8.10 -30.86 -32.59
CA ILE A 12 9.15 -30.16 -31.83
C ILE A 12 9.62 -28.90 -32.58
N ALA A 13 9.84 -29.00 -33.89
CA ALA A 13 10.24 -27.85 -34.71
C ALA A 13 9.17 -26.75 -34.72
N SER A 14 7.88 -27.12 -34.81
CA SER A 14 6.77 -26.17 -34.72
C SER A 14 6.70 -25.48 -33.36
N ILE A 15 6.88 -26.23 -32.27
CA ILE A 15 6.87 -25.66 -30.91
C ILE A 15 8.03 -24.67 -30.75
N ILE A 16 9.23 -25.04 -31.18
CA ILE A 16 10.41 -24.16 -31.12
C ILE A 16 10.19 -22.90 -31.94
N TYR A 17 9.70 -23.03 -33.19
CA TYR A 17 9.46 -21.90 -34.08
C TYR A 17 8.38 -20.95 -33.54
N SER A 18 7.25 -21.49 -33.07
CA SER A 18 6.20 -20.70 -32.42
C SER A 18 6.69 -20.02 -31.15
N SER A 19 7.55 -20.68 -30.36
CA SER A 19 8.13 -20.10 -29.15
C SER A 19 9.10 -18.95 -29.46
N ILE A 20 9.89 -19.07 -30.54
CA ILE A 20 10.80 -18.01 -31.00
C ILE A 20 10.00 -16.79 -31.47
N ILE A 21 8.95 -16.99 -32.28
CA ILE A 21 8.09 -15.90 -32.76
C ILE A 21 7.38 -15.22 -31.59
N LEU A 22 6.81 -16.00 -30.65
CA LEU A 22 6.14 -15.45 -29.47
C LEU A 22 7.10 -14.67 -28.59
N LYS A 23 8.32 -15.17 -28.39
CA LYS A 23 9.39 -14.46 -27.67
C LYS A 23 9.72 -13.14 -28.36
N GLN A 24 9.93 -13.16 -29.68
CA GLN A 24 10.28 -11.96 -30.44
C GLN A 24 9.16 -10.92 -30.45
N GLU A 25 7.90 -11.36 -30.54
CA GLU A 25 6.72 -10.49 -30.46
C GLU A 25 6.55 -9.89 -29.07
N THR A 26 6.78 -10.68 -28.01
CA THR A 26 6.69 -10.19 -26.63
C THR A 26 7.84 -9.25 -26.29
N GLU A 27 9.06 -9.54 -26.73
CA GLU A 27 10.21 -8.64 -26.59
C GLU A 27 9.99 -7.33 -27.35
N SER A 28 9.37 -7.37 -28.54
CA SER A 28 9.03 -6.16 -29.30
C SER A 28 7.96 -5.28 -28.66
N LYS A 29 7.11 -5.86 -27.80
CA LYS A 29 6.02 -5.18 -27.08
C LYS A 29 6.38 -4.82 -25.63
N SER A 30 7.48 -5.34 -25.11
CA SER A 30 7.92 -5.08 -23.75
C SER A 30 8.48 -3.67 -23.60
N LEU A 31 7.96 -2.93 -22.62
CA LEU A 31 8.47 -1.62 -22.23
C LEU A 31 9.93 -1.67 -21.71
N SER A 32 10.43 -2.86 -21.33
CA SER A 32 11.81 -3.01 -20.83
C SER A 32 12.88 -2.53 -21.83
N PHE A 33 12.60 -2.59 -23.15
CA PHE A 33 13.52 -2.18 -24.21
C PHE A 33 13.42 -0.70 -24.59
N ASN A 34 12.49 0.04 -23.98
CA ASN A 34 12.38 1.49 -24.13
C ASN A 34 12.33 2.14 -22.74
N PRO A 35 13.49 2.30 -22.08
CA PRO A 35 13.53 2.77 -20.69
C PRO A 35 12.86 4.12 -20.46
N ILE A 36 12.93 5.03 -21.43
CA ILE A 36 12.27 6.32 -21.34
C ILE A 36 10.75 6.16 -21.32
N ALA A 37 10.19 5.43 -22.29
CA ALA A 37 8.76 5.15 -22.32
C ALA A 37 8.31 4.38 -21.06
N ALA A 38 9.14 3.47 -20.56
CA ALA A 38 8.87 2.69 -19.37
C ALA A 38 8.77 3.56 -18.11
N ILE A 39 9.74 4.45 -17.88
CA ILE A 39 9.71 5.40 -16.75
C ILE A 39 8.51 6.34 -16.90
N THR A 40 8.24 6.86 -18.10
CA THR A 40 7.07 7.72 -18.35
C THR A 40 5.77 7.00 -18.01
N SER A 41 5.56 5.79 -18.50
CA SER A 41 4.33 5.02 -18.22
C SER A 41 4.15 4.71 -16.74
N VAL A 42 5.24 4.43 -16.01
CA VAL A 42 5.16 4.25 -14.55
C VAL A 42 4.80 5.56 -13.86
N CYS A 43 5.43 6.67 -14.22
CA CYS A 43 5.17 7.96 -13.57
C CYS A 43 3.77 8.50 -13.86
N ASP A 44 3.24 8.29 -15.06
CA ASP A 44 1.86 8.64 -15.42
C ASP A 44 0.83 7.82 -14.63
N LEU A 45 1.17 6.60 -14.23
CA LEU A 45 0.29 5.73 -13.43
C LEU A 45 0.24 6.13 -11.95
N VAL A 46 1.35 6.62 -11.39
CA VAL A 46 1.55 6.67 -9.92
C VAL A 46 1.59 8.07 -9.33
N SER A 47 1.73 9.12 -10.14
CA SER A 47 1.96 10.48 -9.67
C SER A 47 1.03 11.48 -10.37
N GLU A 48 0.41 12.37 -9.58
CA GLU A 48 -0.28 13.54 -10.11
C GLU A 48 0.67 14.55 -10.77
N ASP A 49 1.96 14.54 -10.38
CA ASP A 49 3.05 15.26 -11.04
C ASP A 49 3.98 14.24 -11.70
N SER A 50 3.57 13.75 -12.87
CA SER A 50 4.31 12.73 -13.61
C SER A 50 5.66 13.23 -14.13
N TYR A 51 5.81 14.55 -14.34
CA TYR A 51 7.05 15.16 -14.79
C TYR A 51 8.12 15.14 -13.70
N SER A 52 7.78 15.58 -12.49
CA SER A 52 8.72 15.50 -11.36
C SER A 52 9.13 14.07 -11.03
N CYS A 53 8.17 13.13 -11.10
CA CYS A 53 8.47 11.70 -10.99
C CYS A 53 9.48 11.24 -12.06
N PHE A 54 9.23 11.58 -13.32
CA PHE A 54 10.11 11.20 -14.43
C PHE A 54 11.51 11.73 -14.24
N ASP A 55 11.67 13.03 -13.99
CA ASP A 55 12.97 13.67 -13.83
C ASP A 55 13.77 13.04 -12.69
N SER A 56 13.11 12.76 -11.56
CA SER A 56 13.76 12.14 -10.40
C SER A 56 14.36 10.77 -10.74
N ILE A 57 13.62 9.91 -11.44
CA ILE A 57 14.05 8.55 -11.79
C ILE A 57 15.03 8.56 -12.98
N ALA A 58 14.75 9.37 -14.00
CA ALA A 58 15.56 9.47 -15.20
C ALA A 58 16.98 9.97 -14.88
N SER A 59 17.14 10.86 -13.90
CA SER A 59 18.45 11.34 -13.46
C SER A 59 19.40 10.20 -13.05
N PHE A 60 18.90 9.20 -12.30
CA PHE A 60 19.68 8.02 -11.89
C PHE A 60 19.90 7.05 -13.03
N TYR A 61 18.89 6.85 -13.89
CA TYR A 61 19.03 6.05 -15.09
C TYR A 61 20.17 6.58 -15.97
N TYR A 62 20.18 7.90 -16.24
CA TYR A 62 21.21 8.53 -17.07
C TYR A 62 22.60 8.59 -16.42
N ALA A 63 22.68 8.54 -15.09
CA ALA A 63 23.95 8.45 -14.39
C ALA A 63 24.62 7.06 -14.53
N GLN A 64 23.86 6.01 -14.83
CA GLN A 64 24.35 4.62 -14.93
C GLN A 64 24.51 4.11 -16.38
N THR A 65 24.34 4.99 -17.37
CA THR A 65 24.10 4.65 -18.80
C THR A 65 25.21 3.99 -19.63
N PRO A 66 26.48 3.78 -19.23
CA PRO A 66 27.35 3.02 -20.12
C PRO A 66 26.94 1.53 -20.25
N SER A 67 25.97 1.02 -19.47
CA SER A 67 25.75 -0.42 -19.28
C SER A 67 24.30 -0.94 -19.40
N LEU A 68 23.29 -0.09 -19.59
CA LEU A 68 21.88 -0.48 -19.46
C LEU A 68 21.07 -0.21 -20.74
N ASP A 69 20.95 -1.23 -21.59
CA ASP A 69 20.05 -1.21 -22.77
C ASP A 69 18.59 -1.51 -22.40
N LYS A 70 18.32 -1.84 -21.14
CA LYS A 70 16.99 -2.21 -20.64
C LYS A 70 16.76 -1.71 -19.22
N ILE A 71 15.50 -1.52 -18.86
CA ILE A 71 15.09 -1.22 -17.49
C ILE A 71 14.03 -2.22 -17.02
N SER A 72 14.11 -2.64 -15.76
CA SER A 72 13.09 -3.46 -15.10
C SER A 72 12.24 -2.59 -14.15
N PRO A 73 11.02 -3.02 -13.81
CA PRO A 73 10.20 -2.35 -12.79
C PRO A 73 10.95 -2.14 -11.46
N PHE A 74 11.79 -3.10 -11.07
CA PHE A 74 12.56 -3.01 -9.83
C PHE A 74 13.64 -1.93 -9.87
N ARG A 75 14.31 -1.76 -11.01
CA ARG A 75 15.26 -0.65 -11.17
C ARG A 75 14.57 0.71 -11.03
N ILE A 76 13.33 0.81 -11.52
CA ILE A 76 12.52 2.03 -11.35
C ILE A 76 12.20 2.28 -9.87
N ILE A 77 11.82 1.25 -9.12
CA ILE A 77 11.61 1.33 -7.66
C ILE A 77 12.89 1.78 -6.96
N ILE A 78 14.04 1.15 -7.25
CA ILE A 78 15.33 1.51 -6.64
C ILE A 78 15.70 2.96 -6.92
N PHE A 79 15.56 3.41 -8.17
CA PHE A 79 15.85 4.80 -8.52
C PHE A 79 14.91 5.79 -7.82
N SER A 80 13.64 5.43 -7.65
CA SER A 80 12.70 6.23 -6.87
C SER A 80 13.09 6.31 -5.39
N LEU A 81 13.55 5.20 -4.79
CA LEU A 81 14.04 5.19 -3.40
C LEU A 81 15.32 6.02 -3.25
N TYR A 82 16.27 5.93 -4.19
CA TYR A 82 17.46 6.77 -4.21
C TYR A 82 17.12 8.26 -4.29
N ALA A 83 16.15 8.63 -5.13
CA ALA A 83 15.66 10.00 -5.20
C ALA A 83 15.09 10.47 -3.85
N SER A 84 14.31 9.61 -3.19
CA SER A 84 13.76 9.90 -1.86
C SER A 84 14.86 10.09 -0.81
N ARG A 85 15.89 9.24 -0.81
CA ARG A 85 17.02 9.34 0.12
C ARG A 85 17.78 10.66 -0.04
N ILE A 86 18.14 11.03 -1.28
CA ILE A 86 18.88 12.27 -1.55
C ILE A 86 18.10 13.48 -1.03
N GLU A 87 16.78 13.54 -1.24
CA GLU A 87 16.00 14.67 -0.76
C GLU A 87 15.86 14.68 0.77
N LEU A 88 15.80 13.52 1.42
CA LEU A 88 15.86 13.44 2.88
C LEU A 88 17.21 13.94 3.42
N GLU A 89 18.33 13.61 2.76
CA GLU A 89 19.66 14.12 3.10
C GLU A 89 19.72 15.65 2.94
N ASN A 90 19.11 16.19 1.88
CA ASN A 90 19.01 17.63 1.65
C ASN A 90 18.23 18.33 2.77
N VAL A 91 17.15 17.72 3.27
CA VAL A 91 16.39 18.26 4.42
C VAL A 91 17.23 18.22 5.69
N ALA A 92 17.91 17.10 5.96
CA ALA A 92 18.78 16.95 7.13
C ALA A 92 19.89 18.02 7.15
N ALA A 93 20.52 18.28 6.00
CA ALA A 93 21.53 19.31 5.87
C ALA A 93 20.97 20.73 6.16
N SER A 94 19.77 21.04 5.65
CA SER A 94 19.12 22.34 5.92
C SER A 94 18.72 22.49 7.39
N LEU A 95 18.25 21.44 8.04
CA LEU A 95 17.97 21.44 9.47
C LEU A 95 19.24 21.70 10.30
N GLN A 96 20.36 21.07 9.94
CA GLN A 96 21.64 21.29 10.59
C GLN A 96 22.15 22.74 10.42
N ASN A 97 22.02 23.29 9.21
CA ASN A 97 22.36 24.69 8.93
C ASN A 97 21.46 25.65 9.72
N ALA A 98 20.16 25.39 9.78
CA ALA A 98 19.21 26.19 10.54
C ALA A 98 19.53 26.19 12.05
N MET A 99 19.91 25.05 12.62
CA MET A 99 20.26 24.94 14.04
C MET A 99 21.56 25.68 14.41
N SER A 100 22.49 25.82 13.47
CA SER A 100 23.75 26.55 13.70
C SER A 100 23.62 28.07 13.50
N GLY A 101 22.46 28.55 13.04
CA GLY A 101 22.19 29.97 12.79
C GLY A 101 22.10 30.83 14.08
N VAL A 102 22.79 31.97 14.08
CA VAL A 102 22.95 32.89 15.23
C VAL A 102 21.63 33.53 15.70
N HIS A 103 20.57 33.50 14.90
CA HIS A 103 19.30 34.20 15.17
C HIS A 103 18.12 33.28 15.52
N VAL A 104 18.36 32.00 15.78
CA VAL A 104 17.28 31.04 16.08
C VAL A 104 17.07 30.95 17.59
N ASN A 105 15.85 31.26 18.06
CA ASN A 105 15.53 31.17 19.49
C ASN A 105 15.59 29.71 19.99
N PRO A 106 15.86 29.47 21.30
CA PRO A 106 16.02 28.12 21.83
C PRO A 106 14.82 27.19 21.61
N LYS A 107 13.60 27.76 21.60
CA LYS A 107 12.36 27.01 21.33
C LYS A 107 12.34 26.47 19.90
N SER A 108 12.76 27.28 18.93
CA SER A 108 12.86 26.89 17.52
C SER A 108 13.98 25.86 17.31
N VAL A 109 15.11 25.99 18.02
CA VAL A 109 16.17 24.96 18.02
C VAL A 109 15.64 23.61 18.51
N GLY A 110 14.78 23.59 19.54
CA GLY A 110 14.12 22.37 20.00
C GLY A 110 13.25 21.71 18.93
N VAL A 111 12.46 22.51 18.20
CA VAL A 111 11.63 22.03 17.08
C VAL A 111 12.50 21.48 15.95
N LEU A 112 13.55 22.20 15.57
CA LEU A 112 14.50 21.78 14.54
C LEU A 112 15.18 20.45 14.90
N ARG A 113 15.55 20.26 16.17
CA ARG A 113 16.15 19.01 16.64
C ARG A 113 15.17 17.84 16.60
N ASN A 114 13.90 18.07 16.91
CA ASN A 114 12.86 17.03 16.76
C ASN A 114 12.67 16.67 15.29
N CYS A 115 12.60 17.67 14.42
CA CYS A 115 12.60 17.48 12.97
C CYS A 115 13.81 16.67 12.49
N GLN A 116 15.02 17.01 12.96
CA GLN A 116 16.25 16.28 12.62
C GLN A 116 16.12 14.79 12.95
N GLY A 117 15.66 14.44 14.16
CA GLY A 117 15.44 13.04 14.54
C GLY A 117 14.38 12.32 13.69
N MET A 118 13.34 13.03 13.25
CA MET A 118 12.33 12.49 12.33
C MET A 118 12.89 12.20 10.93
N ILE A 119 13.74 13.09 10.42
CA ILE A 119 14.40 12.91 9.11
C ILE A 119 15.46 11.81 9.18
N GLU A 120 16.24 11.73 10.27
CA GLU A 120 17.21 10.64 10.49
C GLU A 120 16.51 9.28 10.58
N PHE A 121 15.36 9.21 11.26
CA PHE A 121 14.53 8.01 11.25
C PHE A 121 14.06 7.67 9.83
N SER A 122 13.59 8.66 9.07
CA SER A 122 13.13 8.46 7.68
C SER A 122 14.25 7.93 6.79
N LEU A 123 15.45 8.49 6.90
CA LEU A 123 16.65 8.01 6.21
C LEU A 123 16.98 6.55 6.55
N LYS A 124 16.86 6.18 7.83
CA LYS A 124 17.04 4.79 8.25
C LYS A 124 16.05 3.87 7.54
N GLN A 125 14.76 4.23 7.51
CA GLN A 125 13.73 3.43 6.83
C GLN A 125 14.02 3.26 5.34
N ILE A 126 14.40 4.34 4.65
CA ILE A 126 14.73 4.26 3.22
C ILE A 126 15.98 3.42 2.96
N ASN A 127 16.99 3.48 3.84
CA ASN A 127 18.15 2.59 3.73
C ASN A 127 17.78 1.12 3.95
N GLU A 128 16.89 0.80 4.89
CA GLU A 128 16.38 -0.58 5.06
C GLU A 128 15.64 -1.04 3.80
N ALA A 129 14.84 -0.16 3.20
CA ALA A 129 14.14 -0.42 1.94
C ALA A 129 15.10 -0.76 0.80
N GLU A 130 16.14 0.05 0.61
CA GLU A 130 17.17 -0.21 -0.39
C GLU A 130 17.93 -1.53 -0.12
N MET A 131 18.32 -1.79 1.12
CA MET A 131 19.03 -3.03 1.49
C MET A 131 18.18 -4.28 1.23
N SER A 132 16.87 -4.20 1.42
CA SER A 132 15.96 -5.32 1.18
C SER A 132 15.87 -5.74 -0.29
N LEU A 133 16.02 -4.78 -1.21
CA LEU A 133 15.98 -5.01 -2.66
C LEU A 133 17.28 -5.67 -3.16
N GLY A 134 18.38 -5.53 -2.42
CA GLY A 134 19.67 -6.16 -2.76
C GLY A 134 20.35 -5.57 -4.00
N VAL A 135 21.45 -6.20 -4.43
CA VAL A 135 22.28 -5.74 -5.56
C VAL A 135 21.71 -6.17 -6.91
N ASP A 136 20.92 -7.24 -6.95
CA ASP A 136 20.18 -7.71 -8.11
C ASP A 136 18.73 -8.08 -7.72
N PRO A 137 17.79 -7.12 -7.81
CA PRO A 137 16.41 -7.33 -7.38
C PRO A 137 15.66 -8.30 -8.29
N ASP A 138 16.15 -8.52 -9.51
CA ASP A 138 15.50 -9.36 -10.53
C ASP A 138 15.59 -10.85 -10.18
N GLU A 139 16.45 -11.31 -9.24
CA GLU A 139 16.52 -12.72 -8.76
C GLU A 139 15.82 -12.96 -7.41
N LYS A 140 15.56 -11.91 -6.61
CA LYS A 140 15.11 -12.04 -5.22
C LYS A 140 13.63 -11.78 -5.01
N ILE A 141 12.99 -11.06 -5.92
CA ILE A 141 11.58 -10.61 -5.78
C ILE A 141 10.64 -11.48 -6.63
N TRP A 142 11.05 -12.71 -6.94
CA TRP A 142 10.14 -13.72 -7.45
C TRP A 142 9.21 -14.18 -6.33
N GLY A 143 8.11 -13.46 -6.13
CA GLY A 143 6.90 -14.00 -5.50
C GLY A 143 6.66 -13.69 -4.02
N VAL A 144 7.36 -12.75 -3.39
CA VAL A 144 7.15 -12.47 -1.95
C VAL A 144 6.47 -11.12 -1.73
N ASN A 145 5.14 -11.14 -1.54
CA ASN A 145 4.35 -9.99 -1.08
C ASN A 145 4.95 -9.29 0.16
N GLU A 146 5.69 -10.04 0.98
CA GLU A 146 6.37 -9.54 2.19
C GLU A 146 7.39 -8.44 1.88
N VAL A 147 8.15 -8.55 0.78
CA VAL A 147 9.16 -7.54 0.42
C VAL A 147 8.49 -6.24 -0.03
N VAL A 148 7.48 -6.33 -0.90
CA VAL A 148 6.71 -5.15 -1.34
C VAL A 148 6.01 -4.50 -0.14
N TRP A 149 5.48 -5.30 0.78
CA TRP A 149 4.83 -4.82 1.99
C TRP A 149 5.81 -4.13 2.95
N ASP A 150 7.00 -4.69 3.18
CA ASP A 150 8.05 -4.06 3.98
C ASP A 150 8.52 -2.74 3.36
N LEU A 151 8.66 -2.69 2.04
CA LEU A 151 8.99 -1.46 1.31
C LEU A 151 7.90 -0.40 1.49
N GLN A 152 6.63 -0.78 1.33
CA GLN A 152 5.50 0.13 1.57
C GLN A 152 5.47 0.62 3.02
N ARG A 153 5.80 -0.24 4.00
CA ARG A 153 5.97 0.17 5.40
C ARG A 153 6.99 1.27 5.51
N TRP A 154 8.23 0.98 5.13
CA TRP A 154 9.37 1.83 5.41
C TRP A 154 9.22 3.19 4.72
N VAL A 155 8.74 3.19 3.47
CA VAL A 155 8.40 4.43 2.76
C VAL A 155 7.26 5.17 3.45
N GLY A 156 6.18 4.49 3.86
CA GLY A 156 5.05 5.10 4.55
C GLY A 156 5.41 5.71 5.91
N GLU A 157 6.25 5.04 6.69
CA GLU A 157 6.77 5.53 7.97
C GLU A 157 7.65 6.78 7.76
N ALA A 158 8.54 6.74 6.76
CA ALA A 158 9.35 7.90 6.38
C ALA A 158 8.47 9.09 5.99
N MET A 159 7.44 8.88 5.15
CA MET A 159 6.49 9.93 4.78
C MET A 159 5.81 10.58 5.99
N GLY A 160 5.31 9.76 6.93
CA GLY A 160 4.64 10.27 8.13
C GLY A 160 5.55 11.14 8.99
N LYS A 161 6.82 10.76 9.13
CA LYS A 161 7.82 11.55 9.89
C LYS A 161 8.19 12.86 9.18
N VAL A 162 8.40 12.84 7.86
CA VAL A 162 8.65 14.06 7.08
C VAL A 162 7.47 15.02 7.18
N GLN A 163 6.24 14.52 7.01
CA GLN A 163 5.03 15.33 7.14
C GLN A 163 4.89 15.94 8.54
N THR A 164 5.15 15.15 9.58
CA THR A 164 5.15 15.66 10.97
C THR A 164 6.19 16.77 11.16
N CYS A 165 7.38 16.65 10.55
CA CYS A 165 8.37 17.71 10.60
C CYS A 165 7.90 18.98 9.89
N VAL A 166 7.28 18.88 8.70
CA VAL A 166 6.66 20.01 8.01
C VAL A 166 5.65 20.71 8.90
N ASP A 167 4.80 19.97 9.59
CA ASP A 167 3.78 20.53 10.47
C ASP A 167 4.37 21.21 11.71
N LEU A 168 5.37 20.59 12.34
CA LEU A 168 6.08 21.19 13.47
C LEU A 168 6.84 22.46 13.07
N SER A 169 7.38 22.51 11.85
CA SER A 169 8.10 23.68 11.34
C SER A 169 7.24 24.94 11.28
N LYS A 170 5.90 24.84 11.28
CA LYS A 170 4.97 25.98 11.32
C LYS A 170 5.21 26.90 12.52
N GLY A 171 5.72 26.37 13.62
CA GLY A 171 6.07 27.11 14.84
C GLY A 171 7.41 27.86 14.80
N ILE A 172 8.17 27.76 13.70
CA ILE A 172 9.50 28.38 13.52
C ILE A 172 9.36 29.71 12.75
N PRO A 173 10.24 30.72 13.01
CA PRO A 173 10.32 31.94 12.22
C PRO A 173 10.42 31.69 10.71
N GLU A 174 9.73 32.52 9.93
CA GLU A 174 9.53 32.29 8.49
C GLU A 174 10.84 32.18 7.70
N ASN A 175 11.82 33.02 8.02
CA ASN A 175 13.12 33.05 7.35
C ASN A 175 13.91 31.73 7.46
N VAL A 176 13.61 30.89 8.45
CA VAL A 176 14.21 29.57 8.65
C VAL A 176 13.27 28.47 8.15
N ARG A 177 11.96 28.67 8.33
CA ARG A 177 10.92 27.71 7.97
C ARG A 177 10.81 27.46 6.46
N VAL A 178 10.97 28.49 5.62
CA VAL A 178 10.75 28.38 4.17
C VAL A 178 11.63 27.31 3.55
N GLU A 179 12.95 27.37 3.75
CA GLU A 179 13.87 26.41 3.13
C GLU A 179 13.62 24.96 3.59
N ILE A 180 13.42 24.76 4.90
CA ILE A 180 13.15 23.43 5.47
C ILE A 180 11.84 22.88 4.89
N ARG A 181 10.80 23.71 4.83
CA ARG A 181 9.49 23.33 4.33
C ARG A 181 9.55 22.96 2.84
N GLU A 182 10.18 23.78 2.02
CA GLU A 182 10.30 23.54 0.58
C GLU A 182 11.01 22.22 0.31
N LYS A 183 12.18 22.00 0.91
CA LYS A 183 12.91 20.73 0.76
C LYS A 183 12.14 19.54 1.29
N SER A 184 11.43 19.70 2.41
CA SER A 184 10.61 18.62 2.98
C SER A 184 9.41 18.26 2.09
N ILE A 185 8.82 19.24 1.40
CA ILE A 185 7.74 18.99 0.42
C ILE A 185 8.30 18.20 -0.77
N VAL A 186 9.48 18.54 -1.28
CA VAL A 186 10.13 17.80 -2.37
C VAL A 186 10.45 16.36 -1.92
N ALA A 187 11.03 16.18 -0.73
CA ALA A 187 11.27 14.85 -0.16
C ALA A 187 9.97 14.04 -0.02
N LEU A 188 8.90 14.67 0.45
CA LEU A 188 7.60 14.02 0.57
C LEU A 188 7.02 13.62 -0.79
N GLN A 189 7.21 14.43 -1.83
CA GLN A 189 6.77 14.10 -3.18
C GLN A 189 7.53 12.88 -3.73
N ASN A 190 8.85 12.82 -3.55
CA ASN A 190 9.62 11.64 -3.98
C ASN A 190 9.20 10.37 -3.21
N LEU A 191 8.96 10.47 -1.91
CA LEU A 191 8.44 9.35 -1.13
C LEU A 191 7.04 8.92 -1.57
N ARG A 192 6.17 9.87 -1.95
CA ARG A 192 4.86 9.56 -2.55
C ARG A 192 5.01 8.83 -3.87
N ASN A 193 5.94 9.25 -4.73
CA ASN A 193 6.23 8.57 -5.98
C ASN A 193 6.67 7.12 -5.69
N SER A 194 7.61 6.92 -4.76
CA SER A 194 8.05 5.56 -4.36
C SER A 194 6.89 4.71 -3.84
N LYS A 195 6.03 5.28 -2.99
CA LYS A 195 4.85 4.59 -2.46
C LYS A 195 3.85 4.23 -3.56
N GLY A 196 3.57 5.15 -4.48
CA GLY A 196 2.67 4.94 -5.60
C GLY A 196 3.15 3.81 -6.52
N ILE A 197 4.46 3.75 -6.80
CA ILE A 197 5.07 2.64 -7.54
C ILE A 197 4.86 1.32 -6.79
N LEU A 198 5.11 1.31 -5.49
CA LEU A 198 4.93 0.10 -4.67
C LEU A 198 3.47 -0.35 -4.54
N GLN A 199 2.50 0.56 -4.60
CA GLN A 199 1.07 0.24 -4.56
C GLN A 199 0.55 -0.32 -5.88
N ASN A 200 1.16 0.09 -7.00
CA ASN A 200 0.76 -0.32 -8.34
C ASN A 200 1.71 -1.36 -8.95
N VAL A 201 2.43 -2.12 -8.13
CA VAL A 201 3.41 -3.12 -8.60
C VAL A 201 2.79 -4.05 -9.63
N ASP A 202 1.65 -4.68 -9.35
CA ASP A 202 1.04 -5.64 -10.29
C ASP A 202 0.71 -5.03 -11.67
N GLU A 203 0.19 -3.80 -11.68
CA GLU A 203 -0.15 -3.08 -12.91
C GLU A 203 1.12 -2.68 -13.68
N ILE A 204 2.13 -2.17 -12.97
CA ILE A 204 3.44 -1.86 -13.55
C ILE A 204 4.05 -3.13 -14.15
N PHE A 205 4.01 -4.26 -13.47
CA PHE A 205 4.51 -5.51 -14.03
C PHE A 205 3.73 -5.93 -15.29
N GLY A 206 2.42 -5.67 -15.34
CA GLY A 206 1.60 -5.85 -16.53
C GLY A 206 2.07 -5.03 -17.73
N LEU A 207 2.58 -3.81 -17.50
CA LEU A 207 3.15 -2.94 -18.54
C LEU A 207 4.45 -3.53 -19.13
N PHE A 208 5.30 -4.13 -18.30
CA PHE A 208 6.59 -4.67 -18.74
C PHE A 208 6.48 -6.09 -19.32
N TYR A 209 5.49 -6.86 -18.85
CA TYR A 209 5.32 -8.26 -19.23
C TYR A 209 3.87 -8.54 -19.67
N PRO A 210 3.41 -7.96 -20.80
CA PRO A 210 2.05 -8.19 -21.30
C PRO A 210 1.84 -9.68 -21.66
N ARG A 211 1.27 -10.43 -20.70
CA ARG A 211 0.77 -11.83 -20.75
C ARG A 211 1.60 -12.84 -21.58
N ILE A 212 2.62 -13.44 -20.95
CA ILE A 212 3.03 -14.84 -21.21
C ILE A 212 2.32 -15.82 -20.22
N GLY A 213 1.60 -15.31 -19.22
CA GLY A 213 0.97 -16.08 -18.14
C GLY A 213 -0.18 -17.04 -18.51
N SER A 214 -0.53 -17.21 -19.80
CA SER A 214 -1.58 -18.16 -20.22
C SER A 214 -1.06 -19.42 -20.92
N ALA A 215 0.26 -19.55 -21.15
CA ALA A 215 0.84 -20.69 -21.87
C ALA A 215 1.65 -21.67 -21.00
N LEU A 216 2.05 -21.25 -19.79
CA LEU A 216 2.68 -22.12 -18.78
C LEU A 216 1.76 -22.11 -17.56
N GLY A 217 1.02 -23.21 -17.41
CA GLY A 217 -0.02 -23.35 -16.40
C GLY A 217 0.47 -23.09 -14.98
N SER A 218 -0.45 -22.55 -14.18
CA SER A 218 -0.65 -22.88 -12.77
C SER A 218 0.60 -23.39 -12.02
N LEU A 219 1.54 -22.50 -11.74
CA LEU A 219 2.54 -22.72 -10.71
C LEU A 219 2.69 -21.45 -9.88
N GLN A 220 1.65 -21.14 -9.12
CA GLN A 220 1.82 -20.84 -7.70
C GLN A 220 0.45 -20.85 -7.02
N ASP A 221 0.38 -21.62 -5.94
CA ASP A 221 -0.72 -21.69 -5.00
C ASP A 221 -0.78 -20.36 -4.20
N TYR A 222 -1.17 -19.27 -4.86
CA TYR A 222 -1.36 -17.94 -4.27
C TYR A 222 -2.48 -17.90 -3.22
N GLY A 223 -3.25 -19.00 -3.07
CA GLY A 223 -4.30 -19.13 -2.07
C GLY A 223 -3.77 -19.35 -0.65
N SER A 224 -2.49 -19.67 -0.44
CA SER A 224 -1.96 -20.04 0.89
C SER A 224 -1.25 -18.90 1.64
N GLU A 225 -0.96 -17.75 1.01
CA GLU A 225 -0.10 -16.69 1.58
C GLU A 225 -0.73 -15.28 1.61
N LEU A 226 -2.02 -15.12 1.30
CA LEU A 226 -2.72 -13.85 1.55
C LEU A 226 -2.73 -13.55 3.07
N PRO A 227 -2.58 -12.28 3.52
CA PRO A 227 -2.67 -11.91 4.94
C PRO A 227 -3.94 -12.44 5.60
N ALA A 228 -5.04 -12.50 4.85
CA ALA A 228 -6.30 -13.07 5.30
C ALA A 228 -6.20 -14.53 5.78
N ASN A 229 -5.23 -15.30 5.25
CA ASN A 229 -5.01 -16.72 5.56
C ASN A 229 -3.96 -16.94 6.65
N ASN A 230 -3.23 -15.89 7.06
CA ASN A 230 -2.36 -15.87 8.23
C ASN A 230 -2.82 -14.76 9.21
N PRO A 231 -3.63 -15.12 10.22
CA PRO A 231 -4.19 -14.19 11.20
C PRO A 231 -3.16 -13.27 11.88
N GLU A 232 -1.97 -13.78 12.16
CA GLU A 232 -0.90 -12.99 12.79
C GLU A 232 -0.37 -11.93 11.83
N LYS A 233 -0.07 -12.30 10.57
CA LYS A 233 0.35 -11.35 9.53
C LYS A 233 -0.73 -10.30 9.25
N ALA A 234 -2.00 -10.68 9.17
CA ALA A 234 -3.10 -9.72 9.02
C ALA A 234 -3.16 -8.71 10.17
N ILE A 235 -3.02 -9.15 11.42
CA ILE A 235 -3.02 -8.24 12.58
C ILE A 235 -1.80 -7.32 12.54
N GLN A 236 -0.61 -7.83 12.19
CA GLN A 236 0.58 -6.99 12.00
C GLN A 236 0.31 -5.91 10.95
N SER A 237 -0.26 -6.27 9.80
CA SER A 237 -0.61 -5.31 8.73
C SER A 237 -1.65 -4.27 9.14
N ILE A 238 -2.67 -4.65 9.92
CA ILE A 238 -3.68 -3.72 10.44
C ILE A 238 -3.08 -2.75 11.46
N CYS A 239 -2.18 -3.23 12.31
CA CYS A 239 -1.61 -2.46 13.40
C CYS A 239 -0.43 -1.59 13.02
N MET A 240 0.26 -1.91 11.93
CA MET A 240 1.45 -1.19 11.48
C MET A 240 1.25 0.31 11.21
N PRO A 241 0.14 0.78 10.61
CA PRO A 241 -0.08 2.22 10.42
C PRO A 241 -0.49 2.95 11.72
N THR A 242 -0.71 2.24 12.82
CA THR A 242 -1.18 2.85 14.08
C THR A 242 -0.02 3.43 14.89
N VAL A 243 -0.31 4.47 15.68
CA VAL A 243 0.69 5.18 16.51
C VAL A 243 1.31 4.26 17.56
N TYR A 244 0.54 3.32 18.11
CA TYR A 244 0.96 2.42 19.18
C TYR A 244 0.88 0.96 18.74
N TYR A 245 1.76 0.58 17.80
CA TYR A 245 1.81 -0.76 17.20
C TYR A 245 1.71 -1.92 18.20
N GLU A 246 2.56 -1.94 19.25
CA GLU A 246 2.58 -3.06 20.21
C GLU A 246 1.26 -3.18 20.98
N ALA A 247 0.67 -2.04 21.37
CA ALA A 247 -0.64 -2.01 22.03
C ALA A 247 -1.73 -2.51 21.08
N CYS A 248 -1.71 -2.07 19.81
CA CYS A 248 -2.64 -2.54 18.78
C CYS A 248 -2.53 -4.05 18.59
N PHE A 249 -1.31 -4.56 18.38
CA PHE A 249 -1.06 -5.97 18.10
C PHE A 249 -1.53 -6.83 19.27
N LYS A 250 -1.20 -6.44 20.50
CA LYS A 250 -1.63 -7.12 21.72
C LYS A 250 -3.15 -7.14 21.86
N TYR A 251 -3.81 -6.01 21.65
CA TYR A 251 -5.26 -5.89 21.78
C TYR A 251 -6.01 -6.69 20.70
N LEU A 252 -5.68 -6.53 19.41
CA LEU A 252 -6.33 -7.26 18.33
C LEU A 252 -6.09 -8.76 18.46
N SER A 253 -4.86 -9.17 18.79
CA SER A 253 -4.55 -10.59 19.07
C SER A 253 -5.39 -11.13 20.23
N ASN A 254 -5.53 -10.36 21.31
CA ASN A 254 -6.37 -10.78 22.43
C ASN A 254 -7.84 -10.93 22.03
N HIS A 255 -8.41 -10.01 21.25
CA HIS A 255 -9.82 -10.09 20.83
C HIS A 255 -10.07 -11.21 19.82
N LEU A 256 -9.12 -11.45 18.92
CA LEU A 256 -9.25 -12.45 17.86
C LEU A 256 -8.92 -13.88 18.33
N PHE A 257 -8.02 -14.04 19.31
CA PHE A 257 -7.52 -15.36 19.73
C PHE A 257 -7.97 -15.84 21.12
N LYS A 258 -8.59 -15.00 21.98
CA LYS A 258 -8.95 -15.36 23.38
C LYS A 258 -9.80 -16.63 23.55
N ASN A 259 -10.47 -17.10 22.50
CA ASN A 259 -11.40 -18.23 22.59
C ASN A 259 -10.87 -19.56 22.02
N HIS A 260 -9.60 -19.69 21.61
CA HIS A 260 -8.93 -20.94 21.18
C HIS A 260 -9.70 -21.90 20.25
N LYS A 261 -10.80 -21.45 19.62
CA LYS A 261 -11.72 -22.30 18.85
C LYS A 261 -11.67 -22.06 17.36
N PHE A 262 -10.60 -21.44 16.88
CA PHE A 262 -10.38 -21.26 15.46
C PHE A 262 -8.97 -21.71 15.10
N GLY A 263 -8.83 -23.04 14.97
CA GLY A 263 -7.93 -23.55 13.95
C GLY A 263 -8.52 -23.14 12.59
N SER A 264 -7.73 -22.39 11.79
CA SER A 264 -7.99 -22.07 10.38
C SER A 264 -9.10 -21.06 10.00
N SER A 265 -9.57 -20.14 10.84
CA SER A 265 -10.52 -19.10 10.34
C SER A 265 -9.81 -17.86 9.81
N LYS A 266 -9.95 -17.63 8.52
CA LYS A 266 -9.68 -16.37 7.83
C LYS A 266 -10.19 -15.16 8.64
N ILE A 267 -9.36 -14.14 8.86
CA ILE A 267 -9.80 -12.87 9.47
C ILE A 267 -10.60 -12.10 8.41
N THR A 268 -11.77 -11.57 8.78
CA THR A 268 -12.61 -10.76 7.87
C THR A 268 -12.55 -9.28 8.22
N SER A 269 -12.70 -8.41 7.21
CA SER A 269 -12.81 -6.96 7.37
C SER A 269 -13.92 -6.54 8.33
N SER A 270 -15.04 -7.28 8.35
CA SER A 270 -16.16 -7.06 9.27
C SER A 270 -15.81 -7.31 10.73
N GLN A 271 -15.01 -8.34 11.02
CA GLN A 271 -14.54 -8.61 12.39
C GLN A 271 -13.64 -7.48 12.88
N ILE A 272 -12.69 -7.03 12.06
CA ILE A 272 -11.78 -5.94 12.40
C ILE A 272 -12.53 -4.62 12.62
N PHE A 273 -13.48 -4.31 11.73
CA PHE A 273 -14.35 -3.15 11.87
C PHE A 273 -15.10 -3.18 13.21
N SER A 274 -15.78 -4.29 13.49
CA SER A 274 -16.61 -4.44 14.69
C SER A 274 -15.78 -4.32 15.96
N ILE A 275 -14.66 -5.05 16.04
CA ILE A 275 -13.74 -5.02 17.18
C ILE A 275 -13.23 -3.59 17.42
N SER A 276 -12.75 -2.92 16.37
CA SER A 276 -12.21 -1.56 16.48
C SER A 276 -13.27 -0.53 16.85
N LEU A 277 -14.50 -0.65 16.33
CA LEU A 277 -15.60 0.25 16.64
C LEU A 277 -16.02 0.16 18.12
N HIS A 278 -16.23 -1.06 18.63
CA HIS A 278 -16.61 -1.27 20.03
C HIS A 278 -15.53 -0.75 20.98
N THR A 279 -14.28 -1.08 20.72
CA THR A 279 -13.18 -0.66 21.60
C THR A 279 -12.94 0.84 21.53
N ALA A 280 -13.08 1.48 20.36
CA ALA A 280 -13.01 2.94 20.28
C ALA A 280 -14.07 3.59 21.18
N ILE A 281 -15.30 3.06 21.19
CA ILE A 281 -16.39 3.55 22.03
C ILE A 281 -16.07 3.34 23.51
N ASP A 282 -15.68 2.12 23.91
CA ASP A 282 -15.40 1.77 25.30
C ASP A 282 -14.24 2.59 25.87
N GLU A 283 -13.14 2.71 25.12
CA GLU A 283 -11.97 3.48 25.55
C GLU A 283 -12.27 4.97 25.65
N LEU A 284 -13.00 5.54 24.67
CA LEU A 284 -13.43 6.94 24.76
C LEU A 284 -14.38 7.17 25.95
N GLN A 285 -15.27 6.22 26.26
CA GLN A 285 -16.12 6.31 27.46
C GLN A 285 -15.29 6.27 28.75
N ASN A 286 -14.31 5.38 28.83
CA ASN A 286 -13.41 5.27 29.98
C ASN A 286 -12.63 6.57 30.19
N ILE A 287 -12.07 7.13 29.12
CA ILE A 287 -11.37 8.42 29.14
C ILE A 287 -12.32 9.54 29.57
N THR A 288 -13.52 9.64 28.96
CA THR A 288 -14.54 10.63 29.34
C THR A 288 -14.93 10.53 30.82
N ASN A 289 -15.05 9.32 31.36
CA ASN A 289 -15.34 9.09 32.77
C ASN A 289 -14.17 9.50 33.67
N ALA A 290 -12.94 9.14 33.31
CA ALA A 290 -11.73 9.55 34.03
C ALA A 290 -11.62 11.08 34.07
N LEU A 291 -11.95 11.78 32.98
CA LEU A 291 -11.91 13.24 32.90
C LEU A 291 -12.89 13.96 33.84
N LYS A 292 -13.91 13.28 34.39
CA LYS A 292 -14.84 13.88 35.36
C LYS A 292 -14.12 14.28 36.66
N SER A 293 -13.06 13.56 37.05
CA SER A 293 -12.26 13.85 38.24
C SER A 293 -11.15 14.90 38.03
N TYR A 294 -10.93 15.39 36.81
CA TYR A 294 -9.88 16.39 36.50
C TYR A 294 -10.44 17.83 36.41
N GLU A 295 -9.54 18.82 36.59
CA GLU A 295 -9.82 20.26 36.48
C GLU A 295 -10.29 20.70 35.07
N SER A 296 -10.74 21.96 34.95
CA SER A 296 -11.46 22.51 33.79
C SER A 296 -10.74 22.37 32.44
N THR A 297 -9.41 22.42 32.41
CA THR A 297 -8.63 22.36 31.15
C THR A 297 -8.67 20.98 30.50
N ALA A 298 -8.69 19.90 31.28
CA ALA A 298 -8.81 18.54 30.75
C ALA A 298 -10.24 18.23 30.25
N ARG A 299 -11.25 18.93 30.77
CA ARG A 299 -12.64 18.82 30.29
C ARG A 299 -12.85 19.42 28.91
N TRP A 300 -11.93 20.26 28.42
CA TRP A 300 -12.05 20.87 27.08
C TRP A 300 -12.06 19.81 25.97
N CYS A 301 -11.13 18.84 26.00
CA CYS A 301 -11.13 17.73 25.05
C CYS A 301 -12.42 16.90 25.11
N ASN A 302 -12.94 16.69 26.32
CA ASN A 302 -14.19 15.96 26.49
C ASN A 302 -15.40 16.72 25.91
N TYR A 303 -15.47 18.03 26.15
CA TYR A 303 -16.57 18.89 25.70
C TYR A 303 -16.55 19.10 24.18
N MET A 304 -15.37 19.35 23.61
CA MET A 304 -15.23 19.68 22.19
C MET A 304 -15.29 18.46 21.29
N TYR A 305 -14.69 17.33 21.71
CA TYR A 305 -14.44 16.21 20.81
C TYR A 305 -15.05 14.90 21.31
N PHE A 306 -14.83 14.48 22.56
CA PHE A 306 -15.21 13.11 22.92
C PHE A 306 -16.72 12.88 23.03
N ASN A 307 -17.50 13.81 23.56
CA ASN A 307 -18.96 13.64 23.64
C ASN A 307 -19.61 13.54 22.25
N SER A 308 -19.18 14.38 21.30
CA SER A 308 -19.70 14.38 19.93
C SER A 308 -19.24 13.15 19.16
N SER A 309 -17.95 12.77 19.29
CA SER A 309 -17.41 11.53 18.72
C SER A 309 -18.12 10.29 19.26
N LEU A 310 -18.37 10.24 20.56
CA LEU A 310 -19.06 9.11 21.20
C LEU A 310 -20.50 9.00 20.70
N SER A 311 -21.20 10.12 20.55
CA SER A 311 -22.55 10.12 19.96
C SER A 311 -22.55 9.60 18.52
N ARG A 312 -21.57 9.99 17.70
CA ARG A 312 -21.45 9.53 16.31
C ARG A 312 -21.09 8.05 16.22
N LEU A 313 -20.08 7.60 16.96
CA LEU A 313 -19.67 6.19 16.97
C LEU A 313 -20.80 5.26 17.44
N ASN A 314 -21.58 5.66 18.46
CA ASN A 314 -22.74 4.89 18.89
C ASN A 314 -23.84 4.81 17.82
N SER A 315 -24.01 5.87 17.00
CA SER A 315 -24.97 5.82 15.89
C SER A 315 -24.55 4.83 14.80
N TYR A 316 -23.25 4.73 14.53
CA TYR A 316 -22.69 3.73 13.62
C TYR A 316 -22.79 2.32 14.20
N LEU A 317 -22.58 2.16 15.51
CA LEU A 317 -22.76 0.86 16.16
C LEU A 317 -24.19 0.32 15.99
N ALA A 318 -25.21 1.18 16.19
CA ALA A 318 -26.60 0.80 16.00
C ALA A 318 -26.89 0.32 14.56
N ILE A 319 -26.36 1.00 13.55
CA ILE A 319 -26.53 0.61 12.14
C ILE A 319 -25.78 -0.70 11.82
N ASN A 320 -24.60 -0.91 12.40
CA ASN A 320 -23.83 -2.13 12.22
C ASN A 320 -24.56 -3.37 12.81
N GLU A 321 -25.33 -3.19 13.89
CA GLU A 321 -26.13 -4.25 14.50
C GLU A 321 -27.39 -4.62 13.71
N GLU A 322 -27.93 -3.72 12.89
CA GLU A 322 -29.11 -3.97 12.05
C GLU A 322 -28.85 -4.96 10.88
N LYS A 323 -27.58 -5.29 10.60
CA LYS A 323 -27.14 -6.25 9.57
C LYS A 323 -27.67 -5.96 8.14
N ASN A 324 -28.04 -4.72 7.85
CA ASN A 324 -28.41 -4.30 6.50
C ASN A 324 -27.16 -3.91 5.71
N SER A 325 -26.81 -4.68 4.67
CA SER A 325 -25.57 -4.51 3.91
C SER A 325 -25.42 -3.14 3.26
N THR A 326 -26.50 -2.56 2.73
CA THR A 326 -26.45 -1.24 2.08
C THR A 326 -26.27 -0.14 3.11
N ALA A 327 -26.99 -0.21 4.24
CA ALA A 327 -26.84 0.75 5.33
C ALA A 327 -25.43 0.70 5.93
N ILE A 328 -24.84 -0.50 6.07
CA ILE A 328 -23.47 -0.69 6.57
C ILE A 328 -22.43 -0.08 5.62
N MET A 329 -22.58 -0.23 4.30
CA MET A 329 -21.65 0.38 3.34
C MET A 329 -21.70 1.91 3.40
N THR A 330 -22.90 2.50 3.41
CA THR A 330 -23.09 3.95 3.53
C THR A 330 -22.53 4.48 4.86
N MET A 331 -22.86 3.81 5.96
CA MET A 331 -22.35 4.14 7.30
C MET A 331 -20.82 4.10 7.36
N ARG A 332 -20.17 3.10 6.75
CA ARG A 332 -18.70 3.01 6.72
C ARG A 332 -18.09 4.18 5.96
N ALA A 333 -18.64 4.54 4.80
CA ALA A 333 -18.15 5.67 4.01
C ALA A 333 -18.28 7.00 4.78
N GLU A 334 -19.45 7.24 5.39
CA GLU A 334 -19.70 8.43 6.22
C GLU A 334 -18.78 8.49 7.44
N MET A 335 -18.52 7.36 8.10
CA MET A 335 -17.63 7.29 9.24
C MET A 335 -16.17 7.58 8.85
N ILE A 336 -15.69 7.03 7.73
CA ILE A 336 -14.33 7.29 7.23
C ILE A 336 -14.17 8.77 6.87
N ASP A 337 -15.12 9.37 6.15
CA ASP A 337 -15.09 10.80 5.84
C ASP A 337 -15.10 11.67 7.10
N TRP A 338 -15.90 11.31 8.10
CA TRP A 338 -15.87 11.99 9.39
C TRP A 338 -14.53 11.85 10.11
N LEU A 339 -13.95 10.65 10.17
CA LEU A 339 -12.65 10.41 10.79
C LEU A 339 -11.52 11.15 10.07
N TYR A 340 -11.59 11.26 8.74
CA TYR A 340 -10.62 12.04 7.97
C TYR A 340 -10.64 13.54 8.37
N ASN A 341 -11.83 14.08 8.64
CA ASN A 341 -12.01 15.49 8.99
C ASN A 341 -11.75 15.79 10.48
N GLU A 342 -12.18 14.92 11.39
CA GLU A 342 -12.10 15.16 12.85
C GLU A 342 -11.04 14.33 13.58
N GLY A 343 -10.53 13.27 12.95
CA GLY A 343 -9.58 12.32 13.54
C GLY A 343 -8.30 12.99 14.03
N PHE A 344 -7.80 14.00 13.30
CA PHE A 344 -6.65 14.80 13.72
C PHE A 344 -6.88 15.50 15.08
N ASN A 345 -8.05 16.11 15.27
CA ASN A 345 -8.38 16.82 16.51
C ASN A 345 -8.56 15.85 17.69
N ILE A 346 -9.25 14.72 17.44
CA ILE A 346 -9.50 13.69 18.45
C ILE A 346 -8.16 13.08 18.90
N THR A 347 -7.32 12.68 17.95
CA THR A 347 -5.98 12.11 18.19
C THR A 347 -5.06 13.10 18.91
N GLY A 348 -5.09 14.38 18.52
CA GLY A 348 -4.36 15.45 19.21
C GLY A 348 -4.73 15.56 20.69
N CYS A 349 -6.03 15.47 21.01
CA CYS A 349 -6.52 15.47 22.38
C CYS A 349 -6.12 14.22 23.16
N LEU A 350 -6.21 13.03 22.55
CA LEU A 350 -5.80 11.77 23.18
C LEU A 350 -4.30 11.79 23.52
N ASN A 351 -3.45 12.21 22.58
CA ASN A 351 -2.01 12.31 22.79
C ASN A 351 -1.65 13.33 23.87
N TRP A 352 -2.34 14.47 23.91
CA TRP A 352 -2.16 15.47 24.97
C TRP A 352 -2.54 14.91 26.35
N LEU A 353 -3.64 14.16 26.43
CA LEU A 353 -4.09 13.52 27.68
C LEU A 353 -3.13 12.43 28.16
N ALA A 354 -2.59 11.62 27.25
CA ALA A 354 -1.55 10.66 27.59
C ALA A 354 -0.32 11.36 28.18
N TYR A 355 0.13 12.43 27.53
CA TYR A 355 1.33 13.15 27.93
C TYR A 355 1.17 13.93 29.24
N GLU A 356 0.12 14.75 29.37
CA GLU A 356 -0.06 15.66 30.51
C GLU A 356 -0.74 15.00 31.71
N LYS A 357 -1.56 13.97 31.48
CA LYS A 357 -2.39 13.34 32.52
C LYS A 357 -2.06 11.88 32.77
N GLY A 358 -1.18 11.28 31.96
CA GLY A 358 -0.82 9.87 32.09
C GLY A 358 -2.00 8.93 31.85
N LEU A 359 -2.99 9.37 31.07
CA LEU A 359 -4.14 8.52 30.72
C LEU A 359 -3.73 7.51 29.65
N GLU A 360 -4.16 6.27 29.82
CA GLU A 360 -4.06 5.23 28.80
C GLU A 360 -5.01 5.60 27.65
N THR A 361 -4.45 5.91 26.48
CA THR A 361 -5.20 6.35 25.29
C THR A 361 -4.78 5.60 24.02
N GLU A 362 -3.83 4.69 24.15
CA GLU A 362 -3.18 3.97 23.06
C GLU A 362 -4.20 3.17 22.25
N ASN A 363 -5.11 2.47 22.95
CA ASN A 363 -6.16 1.66 22.30
C ASN A 363 -7.17 2.53 21.55
N ALA A 364 -7.57 3.69 22.12
CA ALA A 364 -8.48 4.62 21.45
C ALA A 364 -7.84 5.16 20.16
N ASN A 365 -6.59 5.61 20.23
CA ASN A 365 -5.82 6.09 19.07
C ASN A 365 -5.69 5.03 17.98
N ASN A 366 -5.32 3.80 18.37
CA ASN A 366 -5.16 2.70 17.42
C ASN A 366 -6.49 2.32 16.76
N CYS A 367 -7.59 2.23 17.53
CA CYS A 367 -8.88 1.86 16.98
C CYS A 367 -9.42 2.92 16.01
N LEU A 368 -9.27 4.21 16.32
CA LEU A 368 -9.65 5.29 15.40
C LEU A 368 -8.83 5.24 14.10
N SER A 369 -7.53 5.01 14.20
CA SER A 369 -6.63 4.85 13.05
C SER A 369 -6.98 3.63 12.19
N ILE A 370 -7.36 2.50 12.81
CA ILE A 370 -7.85 1.32 12.10
C ILE A 370 -9.16 1.64 11.36
N LEU A 371 -10.11 2.29 12.04
CA LEU A 371 -11.41 2.66 11.47
C LEU A 371 -11.28 3.61 10.26
N GLU A 372 -10.35 4.56 10.32
CA GLU A 372 -10.01 5.46 9.21
C GLU A 372 -9.43 4.71 8.00
N ASN A 373 -8.66 3.63 8.24
CA ASN A 373 -8.01 2.82 7.20
C ASN A 373 -8.85 1.62 6.73
N MET A 374 -10.14 1.54 7.07
CA MET A 374 -10.94 0.33 6.81
C MET A 374 -11.13 -0.01 5.33
N ASN A 375 -11.02 0.95 4.41
CA ASN A 375 -11.06 0.66 2.97
C ASN A 375 -9.85 -0.20 2.57
N ASN A 376 -8.65 0.21 2.95
CA ASN A 376 -7.41 -0.51 2.68
C ASN A 376 -7.40 -1.88 3.37
N ILE A 377 -7.89 -1.95 4.61
CA ILE A 377 -8.00 -3.21 5.36
C ILE A 377 -9.03 -4.16 4.71
N SER A 378 -10.13 -3.63 4.18
CA SER A 378 -11.15 -4.44 3.50
C SER A 378 -10.63 -5.03 2.20
N GLU A 379 -9.91 -4.24 1.42
CA GLU A 379 -9.25 -4.69 0.20
C GLU A 379 -8.17 -5.75 0.49
N MET A 380 -7.40 -5.56 1.57
CA MET A 380 -6.38 -6.50 2.02
C MET A 380 -6.95 -7.86 2.46
N LEU A 381 -8.05 -7.86 3.22
CA LEU A 381 -8.62 -9.08 3.79
C LEU A 381 -9.61 -9.78 2.84
N ASP A 382 -10.27 -9.01 1.99
CA ASP A 382 -11.32 -9.46 1.10
C ASP A 382 -11.15 -8.88 -0.32
N PRO A 383 -10.06 -9.22 -1.05
CA PRO A 383 -9.72 -8.64 -2.37
C PRO A 383 -10.73 -8.94 -3.49
N SER A 384 -11.80 -9.70 -3.19
CA SER A 384 -12.90 -10.00 -4.12
C SER A 384 -14.13 -9.11 -3.93
N ILE A 385 -14.19 -8.23 -2.93
CA ILE A 385 -15.40 -7.44 -2.63
C ILE A 385 -15.42 -6.08 -3.34
N ASN A 386 -14.26 -5.50 -3.69
CA ASN A 386 -14.21 -4.26 -4.48
C ASN A 386 -14.20 -4.48 -6.00
N ASN A 387 -14.08 -5.72 -6.46
CA ASN A 387 -14.22 -6.10 -7.88
C ASN A 387 -15.65 -6.48 -8.30
N VAL A 388 -16.63 -6.31 -7.40
CA VAL A 388 -18.05 -6.53 -7.70
C VAL A 388 -18.69 -5.18 -8.05
N PHE A 389 -18.51 -4.82 -9.32
CA PHE A 389 -19.31 -3.88 -10.12
C PHE A 389 -19.26 -2.38 -9.78
N ASP A 390 -18.41 -1.65 -10.51
CA ASP A 390 -18.84 -0.37 -11.08
C ASP A 390 -19.89 -0.65 -12.19
N PHE A 391 -21.11 -0.97 -11.76
CA PHE A 391 -22.24 -1.25 -12.66
C PHE A 391 -22.62 0.02 -13.47
N ASP A 392 -22.26 1.21 -12.98
CA ASP A 392 -22.57 2.47 -13.62
C ASP A 392 -21.60 2.80 -14.75
N ALA A 393 -20.30 2.50 -14.64
CA ALA A 393 -19.37 2.56 -15.77
C ALA A 393 -19.67 1.49 -16.83
N PHE A 394 -20.03 0.27 -16.40
CA PHE A 394 -20.42 -0.81 -17.32
C PHE A 394 -21.70 -0.45 -18.10
N ARG A 395 -22.72 0.09 -17.44
CA ARG A 395 -23.98 0.53 -18.06
C ARG A 395 -23.79 1.72 -19.01
N ARG A 396 -22.87 2.64 -18.70
CA ARG A 396 -22.49 3.76 -19.60
C ARG A 396 -21.67 3.30 -20.82
N SER A 397 -20.94 2.18 -20.72
CA SER A 397 -20.10 1.67 -21.82
C SER A 397 -20.88 1.01 -22.97
N GLY A 398 -22.16 0.66 -22.77
CA GLY A 398 -23.01 0.06 -23.79
C GLY A 398 -22.54 -1.30 -24.35
N ARG A 399 -21.52 -1.94 -23.76
CA ARG A 399 -20.98 -3.21 -24.26
C ARG A 399 -21.75 -4.40 -23.71
N SER A 400 -22.25 -5.23 -24.62
CA SER A 400 -22.89 -6.51 -24.30
C SER A 400 -21.85 -7.52 -23.78
N ILE A 401 -22.16 -8.18 -22.65
CA ILE A 401 -21.42 -9.32 -22.08
C ILE A 401 -21.17 -10.44 -23.11
N VAL A 402 -22.03 -10.56 -24.12
CA VAL A 402 -21.88 -11.53 -25.20
C VAL A 402 -20.74 -11.15 -26.15
N GLY A 403 -20.39 -9.88 -26.30
CA GLY A 403 -19.28 -9.45 -27.16
C GLY A 403 -17.89 -9.86 -26.67
N LEU A 404 -17.73 -10.03 -25.34
CA LEU A 404 -16.46 -10.39 -24.70
C LEU A 404 -16.18 -11.90 -24.69
N LEU A 405 -17.22 -12.73 -24.80
CA LEU A 405 -17.08 -14.19 -24.77
C LEU A 405 -16.74 -14.80 -26.15
N PHE A 406 -16.86 -14.04 -27.24
CA PHE A 406 -16.79 -14.60 -28.59
C PHE A 406 -15.66 -14.08 -29.51
N SER A 407 -14.77 -13.18 -29.08
CA SER A 407 -13.74 -12.65 -30.00
C SER A 407 -12.44 -13.46 -30.05
N ASP A 408 -11.98 -14.07 -28.95
CA ASP A 408 -10.58 -14.55 -28.87
C ASP A 408 -10.42 -16.07 -28.69
N TRP A 409 -11.51 -16.83 -28.55
CA TRP A 409 -11.48 -18.27 -28.19
C TRP A 409 -11.63 -19.24 -29.37
N ALA A 410 -11.87 -18.74 -30.58
CA ALA A 410 -12.19 -19.59 -31.74
C ALA A 410 -10.99 -20.40 -32.28
N ILE A 411 -9.75 -19.94 -32.09
CA ILE A 411 -8.57 -20.59 -32.71
C ILE A 411 -8.04 -21.73 -31.85
N PHE A 412 -8.00 -21.57 -30.52
CA PHE A 412 -7.54 -22.62 -29.61
C PHE A 412 -8.58 -23.72 -29.36
N GLY A 413 -9.87 -23.38 -29.33
CA GLY A 413 -10.94 -24.38 -29.18
C GLY A 413 -10.97 -25.40 -30.33
N VAL A 414 -10.78 -24.94 -31.56
CA VAL A 414 -10.78 -25.80 -32.75
C VAL A 414 -9.52 -26.68 -32.80
N GLN A 415 -8.35 -26.17 -32.40
CA GLN A 415 -7.11 -26.95 -32.32
C GLN A 415 -7.16 -28.01 -31.22
N PHE A 416 -7.76 -27.70 -30.06
CA PHE A 416 -7.94 -28.65 -28.96
C PHE A 416 -8.92 -29.77 -29.31
N ILE A 417 -10.01 -29.44 -30.02
CA ILE A 417 -10.97 -30.43 -30.54
C ILE A 417 -10.30 -31.32 -31.59
N TYR A 418 -9.48 -30.76 -32.49
CA TYR A 418 -8.69 -31.55 -33.43
C TYR A 418 -7.71 -32.48 -32.73
N TRP A 419 -7.03 -32.02 -31.68
CA TRP A 419 -6.13 -32.83 -30.87
C TRP A 419 -6.85 -33.99 -30.16
N MET A 420 -8.00 -33.71 -29.54
CA MET A 420 -8.83 -34.73 -28.90
C MET A 420 -9.37 -35.75 -29.90
N LEU A 421 -9.79 -35.31 -31.10
CA LEU A 421 -10.22 -36.22 -32.16
C LEU A 421 -9.08 -37.09 -32.69
N LEU A 422 -7.88 -36.53 -32.81
CA LEU A 422 -6.70 -37.26 -33.28
C LEU A 422 -6.21 -38.29 -32.26
N VAL A 423 -6.22 -37.93 -30.96
CA VAL A 423 -5.95 -38.87 -29.86
C VAL A 423 -7.02 -39.97 -29.81
N CYS A 424 -8.31 -39.64 -29.93
CA CYS A 424 -9.38 -40.63 -29.97
C CYS A 424 -9.29 -41.57 -31.18
N MET A 425 -8.86 -41.08 -32.34
CA MET A 425 -8.64 -41.92 -33.52
C MET A 425 -7.40 -42.84 -33.37
N LEU A 426 -6.33 -42.36 -32.72
CA LEU A 426 -5.13 -43.15 -32.45
C LEU A 426 -5.37 -44.23 -31.39
N VAL A 427 -6.18 -43.94 -30.36
CA VAL A 427 -6.54 -44.91 -29.30
C VAL A 427 -7.52 -45.98 -29.80
N ARG A 428 -8.31 -45.72 -30.85
CA ARG A 428 -9.17 -46.72 -31.50
C ARG A 428 -8.46 -47.60 -32.54
N ALA A 429 -7.24 -47.23 -32.94
CA ALA A 429 -6.44 -47.98 -33.91
C ALA A 429 -5.46 -48.97 -33.25
N TRP A 430 -5.50 -49.07 -31.92
CA TRP A 430 -4.90 -50.11 -31.07
C TRP A 430 -6.02 -50.89 -30.39
#